data_AF-A0A167E2M4-F1
#
_entry.id   AF-A0A167E2M4-F1
#
_cell.length_a   1.000
_cell.length_b   1.000
_cell.length_c   1.000
_cell.angle_alpha   90.00
_cell.angle_beta   90.00
_cell.angle_gamma   90.00
#
_symmetry.space_group_name_H-M   'P 1'
#
loop_
_entity.id
_entity.type
_entity.pdbx_description
1 polymer ?
#
loop_
_entity_poly.entity_id
_entity_poly.type
_entity_poly.pdbx_seq_one_letter_code
_entity_poly.pdbx_strand_id
1 'polypeptide(L)'
;MRRKDEELYGTNFEFLKLSFPDLIDSIEDGFFGYDPSKGPFVRKTIKFVDGTFMTAFELIEMGTGKKRKYQYDWEYQCGKMWKWHNEPHNEKQHQTVSEPDHMHHRPIGMDEERRYPNYGHHDLYTIMETVFILMEVENQKDKRR
;
A
#
# COMPACT_ATOMS: atom_id res chain seq x y z
N MET A 1 -2.61 -21.77 13.83
CA MET A 1 -3.14 -20.75 14.76
C MET A 1 -3.97 -19.79 13.92
N ARG A 2 -5.32 -19.85 13.97
CA ARG A 2 -6.15 -18.84 13.29
C ARG A 2 -5.96 -17.52 14.06
N ARG A 3 -5.48 -16.46 13.41
CA ARG A 3 -5.43 -15.14 14.05
C ARG A 3 -6.85 -14.76 14.46
N LYS A 4 -6.98 -14.16 15.65
CA LYS A 4 -8.13 -13.29 15.95
C LYS A 4 -8.19 -12.28 14.80
N ASP A 5 -9.36 -12.08 14.21
CA ASP A 5 -9.57 -11.06 13.18
C ASP A 5 -9.01 -9.73 13.72
N GLU A 6 -7.81 -9.35 13.28
CA GLU A 6 -7.29 -8.01 13.52
C GLU A 6 -8.26 -7.09 12.79
N GLU A 7 -9.03 -6.32 13.56
CA GLU A 7 -10.05 -5.46 13.00
C GLU A 7 -9.35 -4.32 12.23
N LEU A 8 -9.20 -4.49 10.91
CA LEU A 8 -8.65 -3.46 10.05
C LEU A 8 -9.72 -2.39 9.82
N TYR A 9 -9.42 -1.16 10.22
CA TYR A 9 -10.28 0.01 9.97
C TYR A 9 -9.75 0.82 8.78
N GLY A 10 -10.61 1.68 8.23
CA GLY A 10 -10.20 2.63 7.19
C GLY A 10 -9.07 3.54 7.66
N THR A 11 -8.18 3.89 6.74
CA THR A 11 -7.00 4.72 7.06
C THR A 11 -7.43 6.14 7.43
N ASN A 12 -6.89 6.66 8.54
CA ASN A 12 -6.92 8.08 8.85
C ASN A 12 -5.77 8.80 8.14
N PHE A 13 -6.03 9.34 6.94
CA PHE A 13 -5.00 9.98 6.11
C PHE A 13 -4.44 11.28 6.71
N GLU A 14 -5.24 12.02 7.49
CA GLU A 14 -4.74 13.20 8.21
C GLU A 14 -3.69 12.81 9.25
N PHE A 15 -4.00 11.77 10.04
CA PHE A 15 -3.05 11.23 11.01
C PHE A 15 -1.80 10.63 10.34
N LEU A 16 -1.97 9.96 9.19
CA LEU A 16 -0.85 9.44 8.41
C LEU A 16 0.09 10.57 7.98
N LYS A 17 -0.46 11.67 7.46
CA LYS A 17 0.33 12.85 7.05
C LYS A 17 1.09 13.47 8.23
N LEU A 18 0.45 13.57 9.39
CA LEU A 18 1.08 14.09 10.61
C LEU A 18 2.18 13.16 11.15
N SER A 19 2.07 11.85 10.92
CA SER A 19 3.02 10.86 11.44
C SER A 19 4.30 10.76 10.60
N PHE A 20 4.22 11.08 9.30
CA PHE A 20 5.33 10.97 8.37
C PHE A 20 5.59 12.29 7.60
N PRO A 21 5.82 13.41 8.30
CA PRO A 21 5.95 14.73 7.67
C PRO A 21 7.19 14.85 6.78
N ASP A 22 8.25 14.10 7.08
CA ASP A 22 9.49 14.11 6.31
C ASP A 22 9.47 13.12 5.12
N LEU A 23 8.42 12.32 5.00
CA LEU A 23 8.24 11.34 3.93
C LEU A 23 7.17 11.79 2.93
N ILE A 24 6.04 12.31 3.44
CA ILE A 24 4.86 12.64 2.64
C ILE A 24 4.91 14.11 2.24
N ASP A 25 4.98 14.36 0.93
CA ASP A 25 4.78 15.71 0.37
C ASP A 25 3.29 16.07 0.38
N SER A 26 2.46 15.22 -0.24
CA SER A 26 1.04 15.48 -0.41
C SER A 26 0.19 14.21 -0.44
N ILE A 27 -1.10 14.36 -0.09
CA ILE A 27 -2.12 13.32 -0.20
C ILE A 27 -3.28 13.90 -0.98
N GLU A 28 -3.51 13.37 -2.17
CA GLU A 28 -4.55 13.81 -3.10
C GLU A 28 -5.73 12.84 -3.07
N ASP A 29 -6.95 13.36 -3.28
CA ASP A 29 -8.12 12.52 -3.45
C ASP A 29 -8.20 11.94 -4.87
N GLY A 30 -8.55 10.66 -4.96
CA GLY A 30 -8.52 9.90 -6.20
C GLY A 30 -7.12 9.40 -6.57
N PHE A 31 -7.03 8.77 -7.74
CA PHE A 31 -5.76 8.38 -8.35
C PHE A 31 -5.26 9.49 -9.25
N PHE A 32 -4.21 10.19 -8.83
CA PHE A 32 -3.64 11.34 -9.52
C PHE A 32 -4.67 12.44 -9.80
N GLY A 33 -5.63 12.64 -8.89
CA GLY A 33 -6.72 13.60 -9.05
C GLY A 33 -7.89 13.13 -9.95
N TYR A 34 -7.82 11.91 -10.48
CA TYR A 34 -8.92 11.25 -11.20
C TYR A 34 -9.62 10.24 -10.29
N ASP A 35 -10.84 9.83 -10.63
CA ASP A 35 -11.58 8.80 -9.88
C ASP A 35 -11.67 9.06 -8.36
N PRO A 36 -12.27 10.20 -7.94
CA PRO A 36 -12.28 10.63 -6.54
C PRO A 36 -12.92 9.59 -5.62
N SER A 37 -12.64 9.72 -4.32
CA SER A 37 -13.27 8.88 -3.31
C SER A 37 -14.79 9.06 -3.37
N LYS A 38 -15.51 7.94 -3.43
CA LYS A 38 -16.97 7.92 -3.41
C LYS A 38 -17.38 6.75 -2.52
N GLY A 39 -17.88 7.07 -1.32
CA GLY A 39 -18.25 6.06 -0.32
C GLY A 39 -19.07 4.93 -0.97
N PRO A 40 -18.70 3.65 -0.73
CA PRO A 40 -17.75 3.11 0.26
C PRO A 40 -16.26 3.07 -0.16
N PHE A 41 -15.92 3.60 -1.34
CA PHE A 41 -14.59 3.50 -1.92
C PHE A 41 -13.75 4.72 -1.52
N VAL A 42 -12.61 4.46 -0.90
CA VAL A 42 -11.57 5.44 -0.62
C VAL A 42 -10.45 5.24 -1.63
N ARG A 43 -10.05 6.32 -2.29
CA ARG A 43 -8.94 6.35 -3.25
C ARG A 43 -8.08 7.56 -2.95
N LYS A 44 -6.80 7.34 -2.74
CA LYS A 44 -5.82 8.41 -2.49
C LYS A 44 -4.56 8.19 -3.32
N THR A 45 -3.90 9.27 -3.68
CA THR A 45 -2.52 9.27 -4.15
C THR A 45 -1.67 10.00 -3.12
N ILE A 46 -0.71 9.29 -2.52
CA ILE A 46 0.27 9.83 -1.59
C ILE A 46 1.55 10.08 -2.40
N LYS A 47 1.97 11.33 -2.52
CA LYS A 47 3.24 11.71 -3.14
C LYS A 47 4.31 11.82 -2.07
N PHE A 48 5.45 11.22 -2.33
CA PHE A 48 6.60 11.24 -1.45
C PHE A 48 7.55 12.37 -1.82
N VAL A 49 8.36 12.80 -0.84
CA VAL A 49 9.32 13.92 -1.00
C VAL A 49 10.39 13.66 -2.07
N ASP A 50 10.65 12.40 -2.41
CA ASP A 50 11.58 12.00 -3.47
C ASP A 50 10.94 11.96 -4.88
N GLY A 51 9.65 12.29 -4.98
CA GLY A 51 8.87 12.27 -6.22
C GLY A 51 8.27 10.92 -6.57
N THR A 52 8.54 9.85 -5.81
CA THR A 52 7.80 8.59 -5.91
C THR A 52 6.40 8.74 -5.33
N PHE A 53 5.53 7.75 -5.54
CA PHE A 53 4.16 7.85 -5.03
C PHE A 53 3.55 6.49 -4.70
N MET A 54 2.56 6.51 -3.83
CA MET A 54 1.70 5.37 -3.53
C MET A 54 0.25 5.68 -3.89
N THR A 55 -0.41 4.78 -4.60
CA THR A 55 -1.88 4.78 -4.71
C THR A 55 -2.46 3.88 -3.64
N ALA A 56 -3.48 4.37 -2.95
CA ALA A 56 -4.18 3.65 -1.90
C ALA A 56 -5.66 3.51 -2.27
N PHE A 57 -6.12 2.27 -2.28
CA PHE A 57 -7.52 1.90 -2.45
C PHE A 57 -8.01 1.16 -1.22
N GLU A 58 -9.15 1.58 -0.67
CA GLU A 58 -9.83 0.87 0.40
C GLU A 58 -11.33 0.77 0.11
N LEU A 59 -11.89 -0.41 0.33
CA LEU A 59 -13.33 -0.60 0.39
C LEU A 59 -13.75 -0.65 1.85
N ILE A 60 -14.51 0.35 2.30
CA ILE A 60 -14.91 0.50 3.70
C ILE A 60 -16.37 0.08 3.89
N GLU A 61 -16.64 -0.74 4.90
CA GLU A 61 -18.00 -1.03 5.34
C GLU A 61 -18.59 0.17 6.09
N MET A 62 -19.58 0.84 5.51
CA MET A 62 -20.14 2.11 6.02
C MET A 62 -20.74 2.02 7.43
N GLY A 63 -21.17 0.83 7.88
CA GLY A 63 -21.77 0.65 9.20
C GLY A 63 -20.75 0.43 10.34
N THR A 64 -19.57 -0.10 10.03
CA THR A 64 -18.56 -0.50 11.02
C THR A 64 -17.26 0.30 10.89
N GLY A 65 -17.02 0.95 9.75
CA GLY A 65 -15.74 1.57 9.40
C GLY A 65 -14.64 0.55 9.09
N LYS A 66 -14.96 -0.75 9.06
CA LYS A 66 -14.00 -1.82 8.80
C LYS A 66 -13.64 -1.89 7.33
N LYS A 67 -12.37 -2.17 7.06
CA LYS A 67 -11.82 -2.38 5.74
C LYS A 67 -12.19 -3.77 5.26
N ARG A 68 -12.82 -3.86 4.08
CA ARG A 68 -13.22 -5.11 3.43
C ARG A 68 -12.24 -5.55 2.35
N LYS A 69 -11.61 -4.59 1.68
CA LYS A 69 -10.58 -4.80 0.66
C LYS A 69 -9.59 -3.65 0.73
N TYR A 70 -8.32 -3.94 0.44
CA TYR A 70 -7.31 -2.92 0.23
C TYR A 70 -6.37 -3.28 -0.91
N GLN A 71 -5.86 -2.24 -1.57
CA GLN A 71 -4.75 -2.32 -2.51
C GLN A 71 -3.88 -1.09 -2.31
N TYR A 72 -2.60 -1.31 -2.01
CA TYR A 72 -1.60 -0.26 -1.87
C TYR A 72 -0.46 -0.52 -2.85
N ASP A 73 -0.25 0.43 -3.74
CA ASP A 73 0.64 0.28 -4.90
C ASP A 73 1.68 1.41 -4.85
N TRP A 74 2.92 1.08 -4.51
CA TRP A 74 4.03 2.02 -4.43
C TRP A 74 4.89 1.95 -5.70
N GLU A 75 4.90 3.02 -6.48
CA GLU A 75 5.82 3.19 -7.60
C GLU A 75 7.13 3.81 -7.10
N TYR A 76 8.05 2.95 -6.68
CA TYR A 76 9.35 3.35 -6.12
C TYR A 76 10.37 3.79 -7.18
N GLN A 77 10.10 3.52 -8.45
CA GLN A 77 10.86 3.97 -9.60
C GLN A 77 9.92 3.94 -10.81
N CYS A 78 10.12 4.84 -11.79
CA CYS A 78 9.31 4.90 -13.01
C CYS A 78 9.02 3.50 -13.61
N GLY A 79 7.74 3.13 -13.60
CA GLY A 79 7.17 1.86 -14.08
C GLY A 79 7.51 0.61 -13.25
N LYS A 80 8.17 0.75 -12.10
CA LYS A 80 8.44 -0.33 -11.15
C LYS A 80 7.61 -0.14 -9.89
N MET A 81 6.81 -1.16 -9.57
CA MET A 81 5.83 -1.04 -8.49
C MET A 81 5.95 -2.17 -7.49
N TRP A 82 5.89 -1.85 -6.20
CA TRP A 82 5.67 -2.82 -5.14
C TRP A 82 4.22 -2.71 -4.65
N LYS A 83 3.59 -3.86 -4.41
CA LYS A 83 2.15 -3.95 -4.17
C LYS A 83 1.86 -4.72 -2.89
N TRP A 84 0.92 -4.22 -2.09
CA TRP A 84 0.33 -4.90 -0.92
C TRP A 84 -1.17 -5.00 -1.09
N HIS A 85 -1.65 -6.21 -1.36
CA HIS A 85 -3.04 -6.43 -1.74
C HIS A 85 -3.73 -7.40 -0.79
N ASN A 86 -5.02 -7.16 -0.61
CA ASN A 86 -5.99 -8.10 -0.06
C ASN A 86 -6.92 -8.52 -1.21
N GLU A 87 -6.60 -9.63 -1.85
CA GLU A 87 -7.37 -10.14 -2.99
C GLU A 87 -7.29 -11.66 -3.03
N PRO A 88 -8.42 -12.38 -2.90
CA PRO A 88 -8.42 -13.83 -3.03
C PRO A 88 -8.24 -14.25 -4.49
N HIS A 89 -7.33 -15.20 -4.73
CA HIS A 89 -7.08 -15.77 -6.04
C HIS A 89 -7.66 -17.18 -6.16
N ASN A 90 -8.23 -17.48 -7.33
CA ASN A 90 -8.73 -18.83 -7.65
C ASN A 90 -7.61 -19.77 -8.15
N GLU A 91 -6.62 -19.21 -8.83
CA GLU A 91 -5.53 -19.98 -9.43
C GLU A 91 -4.43 -20.26 -8.41
N LYS A 92 -4.13 -21.55 -8.20
CA LYS A 92 -3.15 -22.00 -7.20
C LYS A 92 -1.75 -21.39 -7.38
N GLN A 93 -1.36 -21.07 -8.61
CA GLN A 93 -0.08 -20.42 -8.92
C GLN A 93 0.02 -18.98 -8.42
N HIS A 94 -1.11 -18.32 -8.17
CA HIS A 94 -1.19 -16.96 -7.64
C HIS A 94 -1.49 -16.92 -6.13
N GLN A 95 -1.86 -18.04 -5.53
CA GLN A 95 -2.14 -18.11 -4.10
C GLN A 95 -0.87 -18.10 -3.27
N THR A 96 -0.93 -17.45 -2.12
CA THR A 96 0.10 -17.53 -1.08
C THR A 96 -0.44 -18.20 0.19
N VAL A 97 0.45 -18.53 1.12
CA VAL A 97 0.05 -19.13 2.41
C VAL A 97 -0.68 -18.16 3.34
N SER A 98 -0.70 -16.87 3.02
CA SER A 98 -1.37 -15.80 3.78
C SER A 98 -2.58 -15.23 3.04
N GLU A 99 -3.09 -15.93 2.01
CA GLU A 99 -4.26 -15.51 1.25
C GLU A 99 -5.41 -15.06 2.17
N PRO A 100 -6.12 -13.95 1.86
CA PRO A 100 -6.01 -13.11 0.65
C PRO A 100 -4.86 -12.09 0.66
N ASP A 101 -4.10 -12.00 1.75
CA ASP A 101 -3.06 -10.99 1.91
C ASP A 101 -1.76 -11.45 1.26
N HIS A 102 -1.24 -10.64 0.35
CA HIS A 102 0.02 -10.93 -0.34
C HIS A 102 0.72 -9.65 -0.78
N MET A 103 1.99 -9.81 -1.14
CA MET A 103 2.82 -8.78 -1.75
C MET A 103 3.32 -9.25 -3.10
N HIS A 104 3.54 -8.33 -4.02
CA HIS A 104 4.22 -8.66 -5.26
C HIS A 104 4.90 -7.45 -5.87
N HIS A 105 5.91 -7.75 -6.68
CA HIS A 105 6.56 -6.76 -7.51
C HIS A 105 5.98 -6.86 -8.93
N ARG A 106 5.70 -5.71 -9.54
CA ARG A 106 5.37 -5.59 -10.95
C ARG A 106 6.47 -4.81 -11.67
N PRO A 107 7.50 -5.49 -12.19
CA PRO A 107 8.48 -4.86 -13.06
C PRO A 107 7.90 -4.69 -14.47
N ILE A 108 8.35 -3.66 -15.19
CA ILE A 108 8.02 -3.46 -16.61
C ILE A 108 8.44 -4.70 -17.41
N GLY A 109 7.52 -5.27 -18.19
CA GLY A 109 7.83 -6.31 -19.18
C GLY A 109 7.96 -7.73 -18.65
N MET A 110 7.47 -8.03 -17.43
CA MET A 110 7.34 -9.41 -16.95
C MET A 110 5.87 -9.80 -16.81
N ASP A 111 5.51 -10.94 -17.41
CA ASP A 111 4.17 -11.54 -17.31
C ASP A 111 4.01 -12.40 -16.04
N GLU A 112 5.11 -12.83 -15.42
CA GLU A 112 5.11 -13.65 -14.20
C GLU A 112 5.30 -12.78 -12.94
N GLU A 113 4.20 -12.26 -12.39
CA GLU A 113 4.22 -11.58 -11.10
C GLU A 113 4.33 -12.59 -9.95
N ARG A 114 5.57 -12.88 -9.51
CA ARG A 114 5.82 -13.67 -8.29
C ARG A 114 5.18 -12.97 -7.09
N ARG A 115 4.32 -13.72 -6.38
CA ARG A 115 3.67 -13.28 -5.15
C ARG A 115 4.38 -13.84 -3.92
N TYR A 116 4.39 -13.04 -2.86
CA TYR A 116 4.99 -13.35 -1.57
C TYR A 116 3.91 -13.30 -0.50
N PRO A 117 3.94 -14.20 0.50
CA PRO A 117 3.03 -14.13 1.62
C PRO A 117 3.24 -12.83 2.41
N ASN A 118 2.14 -12.22 2.85
CA ASN A 118 2.12 -11.01 3.66
C ASN A 118 1.48 -11.28 5.02
N TYR A 119 2.31 -11.40 6.06
CA TYR A 119 1.85 -11.66 7.42
C TYR A 119 1.63 -10.40 8.26
N GLY A 120 2.02 -9.21 7.82
CA GLY A 120 2.10 -8.06 8.73
C GLY A 120 1.70 -6.72 8.15
N HIS A 121 1.83 -6.51 6.84
CA HIS A 121 1.60 -5.21 6.22
C HIS A 121 0.16 -5.14 5.68
N HIS A 122 -0.81 -5.06 6.59
CA HIS A 122 -2.25 -5.11 6.25
C HIS A 122 -2.96 -3.76 6.37
N ASP A 123 -2.27 -2.77 6.93
CA ASP A 123 -2.72 -1.40 7.05
C ASP A 123 -1.68 -0.44 6.46
N LEU A 124 -2.14 0.74 6.08
CA LEU A 124 -1.28 1.70 5.41
C LEU A 124 -0.22 2.26 6.35
N TYR A 125 -0.44 2.29 7.67
CA TYR A 125 0.55 2.81 8.61
C TYR A 125 1.80 1.93 8.65
N THR A 126 1.63 0.62 8.82
CA THR A 126 2.75 -0.34 8.85
C THR A 126 3.49 -0.42 7.51
N ILE A 127 2.78 -0.26 6.40
CA ILE A 127 3.39 -0.13 5.07
C ILE A 127 4.25 1.14 4.99
N MET A 128 3.74 2.26 5.50
CA MET A 128 4.45 3.55 5.45
C MET A 128 5.69 3.56 6.36
N GLU A 129 5.66 2.89 7.50
CA GLU A 129 6.87 2.64 8.30
C GLU A 129 7.95 1.89 7.50
N THR A 130 7.53 0.88 6.73
CA THR A 130 8.45 0.11 5.87
C THR A 130 9.05 0.99 4.76
N VAL A 131 8.21 1.77 4.08
CA VAL A 131 8.67 2.71 3.03
C VAL A 131 9.64 3.73 3.61
N PHE A 132 9.32 4.31 4.77
CA PHE A 132 10.18 5.26 5.48
C PHE A 132 11.57 4.68 5.74
N ILE A 133 11.63 3.47 6.32
CA ILE A 133 12.89 2.80 6.64
C ILE A 133 13.70 2.53 5.36
N LEU A 134 13.06 2.06 4.29
CA LEU A 134 13.74 1.77 3.02
C LEU A 134 14.34 3.03 2.40
N MET A 135 13.59 4.14 2.39
CA MET A 135 14.06 5.42 1.87
C MET A 135 15.21 5.98 2.72
N GLU A 136 15.13 5.89 4.04
CA GLU A 136 16.20 6.34 4.92
C GLU A 136 17.49 5.54 4.68
N VAL A 137 17.39 4.21 4.53
CA VAL A 137 18.55 3.37 4.21
C VAL A 137 19.19 3.76 2.87
N GLU A 138 18.39 4.09 1.85
CA GLU A 138 18.92 4.52 0.55
C GLU A 138 19.59 5.89 0.63
N ASN A 139 18.98 6.86 1.33
CA ASN A 139 19.57 8.20 1.55
C ASN A 139 20.96 8.14 2.23
N GLN A 140 21.19 7.14 3.08
CA GLN A 140 22.48 6.94 3.73
C GLN A 140 23.57 6.38 2.79
N LYS A 141 23.20 5.76 1.65
CA LYS A 141 24.16 5.30 0.64
C LYS A 141 24.67 6.45 -0.21
N ASP A 142 23.80 7.40 -0.56
CA ASP A 142 24.19 8.55 -1.38
C ASP A 142 25.13 9.51 -0.64
N LYS A 143 24.95 9.66 0.68
CA LYS A 143 25.85 10.47 1.54
C LYS A 143 27.27 9.89 1.70
N ARG A 144 27.50 8.66 1.26
CA ARG A 144 28.81 7.99 1.32
C ARG A 144 29.59 8.04 0.00
N ARG A 145 29.03 8.65 -1.04
CA ARG A 145 29.70 8.92 -2.32
C ARG A 145 30.21 10.36 -2.35
#